data_AF-A0A3C0GGB1-F1
#
_entry.id   AF-A0A3C0GGB1-F1
#
_cell.length_a   1.000
_cell.length_b   1.000
_cell.length_c   1.000
_cell.angle_alpha   90.00
_cell.angle_beta   90.00
_cell.angle_gamma   90.00
#
_symmetry.space_group_name_H-M   'P 1'
#
loop_
_entity.id
_entity.type
_entity.pdbx_description
1 polymer ?
#
loop_
_entity_poly.entity_id
_entity_poly.type
_entity_poly.pdbx_seq_one_letter_code
_entity_poly.pdbx_strand_id
1 'polypeptide(L)' 'MSWQDTGYSIIYARDLSYYELQEMKKSVRRCHRLFEKQLPTFDTMYLLKILDYGQLQRNYKTCGSF' A
#
# COMPACT_ATOMS: atom_id res chain seq x y z
N MET A 1 1.26 -14.06 -10.50
CA MET A 1 0.28 -14.00 -9.39
C MET A 1 0.66 -12.83 -8.50
N SER A 2 -0.21 -11.83 -8.32
CA SER A 2 0.08 -10.76 -7.36
C SER A 2 -0.27 -11.28 -5.97
N TRP A 3 0.54 -10.97 -4.95
CA TRP A 3 0.26 -11.38 -3.56
C TRP A 3 -1.12 -10.93 -3.05
N GLN A 4 -1.74 -9.95 -3.73
CA GLN A 4 -3.07 -9.44 -3.45
C GLN A 4 -4.18 -10.47 -3.73
N ASP A 5 -3.91 -11.50 -4.53
CA ASP A 5 -4.87 -12.53 -4.97
C ASP A 5 -4.80 -13.84 -4.16
N THR A 6 -3.86 -13.96 -3.22
CA THR A 6 -3.52 -15.27 -2.62
C THR A 6 -4.33 -15.67 -1.39
N GLY A 7 -5.36 -14.92 -0.97
CA GLY A 7 -6.20 -15.30 0.19
C GLY A 7 -5.47 -15.32 1.54
N TYR A 8 -4.14 -15.22 1.57
CA TYR A 8 -3.30 -14.97 2.75
C TYR A 8 -3.35 -13.50 3.19
N SER A 9 -4.45 -12.80 2.91
CA SER A 9 -4.80 -11.55 3.59
C SER A 9 -5.08 -11.90 5.04
N ILE A 10 -4.03 -11.98 5.86
CA ILE A 10 -4.15 -11.99 7.30
C ILE A 10 -4.74 -10.63 7.67
N ILE A 11 -6.06 -10.56 7.62
CA ILE A 11 -6.92 -9.58 8.28
C ILE A 11 -6.32 -8.18 8.18
N TYR A 12 -6.33 -7.57 6.99
CA TYR A 12 -6.02 -6.14 6.85
C TYR A 12 -6.80 -5.41 7.96
N ALA A 13 -6.07 -4.74 8.85
CA ALA A 13 -6.46 -4.21 10.17
C ALA A 13 -7.92 -4.52 10.59
N ARG A 14 -8.11 -5.25 11.70
CA ARG A 14 -9.44 -5.45 12.31
C ARG A 14 -10.20 -4.11 12.29
N ASP A 15 -11.43 -4.14 11.78
CA ASP A 15 -12.34 -2.99 11.56
C ASP A 15 -12.14 -2.13 10.30
N LEU A 16 -11.47 -2.63 9.25
CA LEU A 16 -11.44 -1.95 7.95
C LEU A 16 -12.68 -2.30 7.11
N SER A 17 -13.45 -1.29 6.70
CA SER A 17 -14.56 -1.51 5.76
C SER A 17 -14.04 -1.89 4.37
N TYR A 18 -14.86 -2.63 3.61
CA TYR A 18 -14.53 -3.02 2.24
C TYR A 18 -14.18 -1.81 1.36
N TYR A 19 -14.92 -0.70 1.50
CA TYR A 19 -14.68 0.51 0.71
C TYR A 19 -13.39 1.23 1.10
N GLU A 20 -13.06 1.29 2.39
CA GLU A 20 -11.75 1.81 2.83
C GLU A 20 -10.61 0.99 2.25
N LEU A 21 -10.71 -0.34 2.25
CA LEU A 21 -9.68 -1.21 1.68
C LEU A 21 -9.50 -0.95 0.18
N GLN A 22 -10.60 -0.74 -0.55
CA GLN A 22 -10.57 -0.40 -1.97
C GLN A 22 -9.90 0.96 -2.21
N GLU A 23 -10.20 1.97 -1.40
CA GLU A 23 -9.55 3.28 -1.52
C GLU A 23 -8.06 3.20 -1.19
N MET A 24 -7.67 2.44 -0.16
CA MET A 24 -6.26 2.23 0.15
C MET A 24 -5.52 1.51 -0.99
N LYS A 25 -6.13 0.48 -1.60
CA LYS A 25 -5.56 -0.17 -2.80
C LYS A 25 -5.42 0.80 -3.97
N LYS A 26 -6.38 1.71 -4.18
CA LYS A 26 -6.29 2.77 -5.21
C LYS A 26 -5.14 3.72 -4.90
N SER A 27 -4.95 4.12 -3.65
CA SER A 27 -3.84 4.97 -3.19
C SER A 27 -2.48 4.34 -3.47
N VAL A 28 -2.32 3.04 -3.20
CA VAL A 28 -1.11 2.28 -3.55
C VAL A 28 -0.85 2.30 -5.07
N ARG A 29 -1.88 1.99 -5.88
CA ARG A 29 -1.77 2.02 -7.35
C ARG A 29 -1.40 3.41 -7.89
N ARG A 30 -1.90 4.48 -7.27
CA ARG A 30 -1.52 5.86 -7.61
C ARG A 30 -0.03 6.11 -7.32
N CYS A 31 0.48 5.64 -6.17
CA CYS A 31 1.89 5.74 -5.85
C CYS A 31 2.76 4.95 -6.84
N HIS A 32 2.36 3.72 -7.18
CA HIS A 32 3.06 2.92 -8.21
C HIS A 32 3.15 3.66 -9.54
N ARG A 33 2.05 4.30 -9.97
CA ARG A 33 2.01 5.07 -11.22
C ARG A 33 2.81 6.37 -11.16
N LEU A 34 2.80 7.05 -10.01
CA LEU A 34 3.47 8.35 -9.84
C LEU A 34 4.99 8.21 -9.75
N PHE A 35 5.46 7.18 -9.07
CA PHE A 35 6.89 6.96 -8.82
C PHE A 35 7.50 5.86 -9.68
N GLU A 36 6.69 5.22 -10.54
CA GLU A 36 7.06 4.13 -11.45
C GLU A 36 7.81 2.97 -10.76
N LYS A 37 7.50 2.74 -9.49
CA LYS A 37 8.16 1.77 -8.62
C LYS A 37 7.14 0.96 -7.85
N GLN A 38 7.50 -0.27 -7.50
CA GLN A 38 6.69 -1.13 -6.64
C GLN A 38 7.48 -1.40 -5.37
N LEU A 39 6.94 -1.01 -4.22
CA LEU A 39 7.54 -1.23 -2.93
C LEU A 39 6.59 -2.08 -2.07
N PRO A 40 6.56 -3.42 -2.28
CA PRO A 40 5.54 -4.29 -1.69
C PRO A 40 5.52 -4.23 -0.15
N THR A 41 6.69 -4.06 0.49
CA THR A 41 6.80 -3.93 1.95
C THR A 41 6.05 -2.70 2.47
N PHE A 42 6.24 -1.54 1.84
CA PHE A 42 5.56 -0.31 2.25
C PHE A 42 4.07 -0.33 1.92
N ASP A 43 3.70 -0.98 0.81
CA ASP A 43 2.29 -1.19 0.45
C ASP A 43 1.55 -2.01 1.49
N THR A 44 2.17 -3.12 1.96
CA THR A 44 1.59 -3.95 3.02
C THR A 44 1.50 -3.19 4.34
N MET A 45 2.54 -2.43 4.71
CA MET A 45 2.51 -1.60 5.93
C MET A 45 1.40 -0.55 5.89
N TYR A 46 1.18 0.09 4.74
CA TYR A 46 0.07 1.02 4.57
C TYR A 46 -1.29 0.32 4.67
N LEU A 47 -1.46 -0.82 3.99
CA LEU A 47 -2.71 -1.60 4.05
C LEU A 47 -3.00 -2.17 5.45
N LEU A 48 -1.99 -2.35 6.30
CA LEU A 48 -2.13 -2.71 7.71
C LEU A 48 -2.38 -1.51 8.64
N LYS A 49 -2.54 -0.29 8.11
CA LYS A 49 -2.66 0.97 8.88
C LYS A 49 -1.45 1.24 9.80
N ILE A 50 -0.29 0.62 9.54
CA ILE A 50 0.96 0.90 10.27
C ILE A 50 1.54 2.24 9.79
N LEU A 51 1.39 2.52 8.49
CA LEU A 51 1.82 3.76 7.86
C LEU A 51 0.61 4.57 7.41
N ASP A 52 0.74 5.89 7.52
CA ASP A 52 -0.20 6.80 6.89
C ASP A 52 0.17 7.06 5.42
N TYR A 53 -0.78 7.54 4.62
CA TYR A 53 -0.58 7.79 3.19
C TYR A 53 0.55 8.78 2.90
N GLY A 54 0.69 9.81 3.74
CA GLY A 54 1.81 10.76 3.63
C GLY A 54 3.17 10.11 3.84
N GLN A 55 3.27 9.13 4.74
CA GLN A 55 4.50 8.37 4.97
C GLN A 55 4.77 7.41 3.80
N LEU A 56 3.74 6.77 3.26
CA LEU A 56 3.84 5.95 2.06
C LEU A 56 4.46 6.76 0.90
N GLN A 57 3.90 7.93 0.60
CA GLN A 57 4.41 8.81 -0.46
C GLN A 57 5.86 9.26 -0.22
N ARG A 58 6.22 9.60 1.03
CA ARG A 58 7.60 9.95 1.38
C ARG A 58 8.54 8.79 1.11
N ASN A 59 8.19 7.57 1.53
CA ASN A 59 9.01 6.38 1.29
C ASN A 59 9.18 6.10 -0.20
N TYR A 60 8.11 6.25 -0.99
CA TYR A 60 8.20 6.15 -2.46
C TYR A 60 9.13 7.21 -3.08
N LYS A 61 9.09 8.44 -2.55
CA LYS A 61 9.94 9.55 -3.02
C LYS A 61 11.42 9.37 -2.64
N THR A 62 11.70 8.98 -1.40
CA THR A 62 13.07 8.89 -0.85
C THR A 62 13.79 7.63 -1.29
N CYS A 63 13.08 6.51 -1.46
CA CYS A 63 13.69 5.24 -1.90
C CYS A 63 14.09 5.23 -3.39
N GLY A 64 14.12 6.41 -4.02
CA GLY A 64 14.45 6.61 -5.43
C GLY A 64 15.45 7.72 -5.73
N SER A 65 15.97 8.40 -4.71
CA SER A 65 17.05 9.38 -4.85
C SER A 65 18.39 8.68 -4.67
N PHE A 66 18.92 8.12 -5.76
CA PHE A 66 20.35 7.84 -5.90
C PHE A 66 20.91 8.81 -6.93
#